data_AF-A0A453JWE2-F1
#
_entry.id   AF-A0A453JWE2-F1
#
_cell.length_a   1.000
_cell.length_b   1.000
_cell.length_c   1.000
_cell.angle_alpha   90.00
_cell.angle_beta   90.00
_cell.angle_gamma   90.00
#
_symmetry.space_group_name_H-M   'P 1'
#
loop_
_entity.id
_entity.type
_entity.pdbx_description
1 polymer ?
#
loop_
_entity_poly.entity_id
_entity_poly.type
_entity_poly.pdbx_seq_one_letter_code
_entity_poly.pdbx_strand_id
1 'polypeptide(L)'
;SGNHERDWPGTGSFYGNLDSGGECGVPAQTVFYTPAENRANFWYATDYGMFRFCIAHTEEDWRPGTEQYKFIEHCLSSVDRQKQPWLIFLAHRVLGYSSNSYYGFEGTFEE
;
A
#
# COMPACT_ATOMS: atom_id res chain seq x y z
N SER A 1 4.22 -0.68 -3.70
CA SER A 1 4.93 -1.95 -3.53
C SER A 1 3.89 -3.01 -3.32
N GLY A 2 3.99 -4.10 -4.06
CA GLY A 2 3.19 -5.30 -3.94
C GLY A 2 3.99 -6.48 -3.44
N ASN A 3 3.35 -7.65 -3.40
CA ASN A 3 3.90 -8.89 -2.87
C ASN A 3 5.21 -9.31 -3.55
N HIS A 4 5.28 -9.23 -4.88
CA HIS A 4 6.49 -9.54 -5.65
C HIS A 4 7.65 -8.58 -5.39
N GLU A 5 7.40 -7.42 -4.79
CA GLU A 5 8.47 -6.53 -4.38
C GLU A 5 8.91 -6.79 -2.94
N ARG A 6 8.00 -7.14 -2.02
CA ARG A 6 8.26 -7.03 -0.57
C ARG A 6 8.19 -8.34 0.22
N ASP A 7 7.39 -9.31 -0.20
CA ASP A 7 7.06 -10.47 0.63
C ASP A 7 8.23 -11.43 0.77
N TRP A 8 8.67 -11.60 2.02
CA TRP A 8 9.65 -12.62 2.38
C TRP A 8 9.50 -13.01 3.86
N PRO A 9 9.51 -14.32 4.21
CA PRO A 9 9.34 -14.74 5.59
C PRO A 9 10.41 -14.16 6.51
N GLY A 10 10.00 -13.73 7.71
CA GLY A 10 10.92 -13.23 8.74
C GLY A 10 11.51 -11.84 8.47
N THR A 11 10.95 -11.08 7.51
CA THR A 11 11.42 -9.73 7.17
C THR A 11 10.50 -8.60 7.66
N GLY A 12 9.47 -8.94 8.44
CA GLY A 12 8.50 -7.97 8.96
C GLY A 12 7.38 -7.59 7.99
N SER A 13 7.34 -8.15 6.76
CA SER A 13 6.17 -8.01 5.90
C SER A 13 4.94 -8.64 6.57
N PHE A 14 3.79 -8.03 6.38
CA PHE A 14 2.52 -8.52 6.90
C PHE A 14 2.17 -9.89 6.29
N TYR A 15 2.50 -10.06 5.02
CA TYR A 15 2.40 -11.32 4.29
C TYR A 15 3.76 -12.03 4.26
N GLY A 16 3.76 -13.30 4.62
CA GLY A 16 4.96 -14.13 4.76
C GLY A 16 5.29 -14.95 3.51
N ASN A 17 4.84 -14.54 2.33
CA ASN A 17 5.05 -15.28 1.09
C ASN A 17 6.51 -15.24 0.64
N LEU A 18 6.86 -16.06 -0.36
CA LEU A 18 8.18 -16.08 -0.99
C LEU A 18 8.23 -15.25 -2.28
N ASP A 19 7.23 -14.41 -2.52
CA ASP A 19 6.93 -13.82 -3.83
C ASP A 19 8.00 -12.85 -4.30
N SER A 20 8.72 -12.22 -3.37
CA SER A 20 9.83 -11.33 -3.72
C SER A 20 11.09 -12.07 -4.18
N GLY A 21 11.14 -13.41 -4.08
CA GLY A 21 12.34 -14.18 -4.45
C GLY A 21 13.61 -13.78 -3.67
N GLY A 22 13.47 -13.24 -2.45
CA GLY A 22 14.56 -12.78 -1.59
C GLY A 22 14.87 -11.29 -1.69
N GLU A 23 14.21 -10.56 -2.59
CA GLU A 23 14.40 -9.11 -2.76
C GLU A 23 13.98 -8.27 -1.55
N CYS A 24 12.95 -8.70 -0.80
CA CYS A 24 12.45 -8.11 0.44
C CYS A 24 12.35 -6.57 0.42
N GLY A 25 11.88 -6.01 -0.69
CA GLY A 25 11.61 -4.58 -0.90
C GLY A 25 12.80 -3.77 -1.40
N VAL A 26 14.03 -4.31 -1.34
CA VAL A 26 15.26 -3.54 -1.56
C VAL A 26 15.35 -2.94 -2.96
N PRO A 27 15.10 -3.68 -4.07
CA PRO A 27 15.16 -3.10 -5.40
C PRO A 27 14.09 -2.04 -5.62
N ALA A 28 12.84 -2.33 -5.26
CA ALA A 28 11.72 -1.41 -5.43
C ALA A 28 11.93 -0.08 -4.68
N GLN A 29 12.32 -0.14 -3.41
CA GLN A 29 12.52 1.06 -2.57
C GLN A 29 13.79 1.83 -2.91
N THR A 30 14.73 1.25 -3.68
CA THR A 30 16.01 1.89 -4.02
C THR A 30 15.97 2.49 -5.41
N VAL A 31 15.52 1.71 -6.41
CA VAL A 31 15.53 2.08 -7.83
C VAL A 31 14.48 3.14 -8.14
N PHE A 32 13.28 3.01 -7.56
CA PHE A 32 12.19 3.96 -7.80
C PHE A 32 12.07 4.96 -6.65
N TYR A 33 11.95 6.23 -7.01
CA TYR A 33 11.68 7.29 -6.04
C TYR A 33 10.18 7.45 -5.82
N THR A 34 9.79 7.55 -4.57
CA THR A 34 8.47 7.99 -4.13
C THR A 34 8.64 9.06 -3.06
N PRO A 35 7.68 9.99 -2.89
CA PRO A 35 7.74 11.01 -1.85
C PRO A 35 7.32 10.48 -0.46
N ALA A 36 7.57 9.19 -0.18
CA ALA A 36 7.31 8.61 1.14
C ALA A 36 8.30 9.18 2.17
N GLU A 37 7.82 9.47 3.38
CA GLU A 37 8.67 9.91 4.50
C GLU A 37 9.74 8.85 4.82
N ASN A 38 9.32 7.58 4.83
CA ASN A 38 10.20 6.43 4.85
C ASN A 38 9.96 5.58 3.59
N ARG A 39 10.95 5.50 2.70
CA ARG A 39 10.87 4.73 1.45
C ARG A 39 10.70 3.23 1.67
N ALA A 40 11.13 2.69 2.82
CA ALA A 40 10.90 1.29 3.16
C ALA A 40 9.42 0.99 3.46
N ASN A 41 8.70 1.97 4.02
CA ASN A 41 7.28 1.84 4.31
C ASN A 41 6.42 1.95 3.03
N PHE A 42 6.90 2.65 2.01
CA PHE A 42 6.31 2.76 0.66
C PHE A 42 4.89 3.36 0.56
N TRP A 43 4.26 3.79 1.66
CA TRP A 43 3.02 4.57 1.61
C TRP A 43 3.30 6.08 1.54
N TYR A 44 2.54 6.80 0.71
CA TYR A 44 2.74 8.23 0.50
C TYR A 44 1.52 8.91 -0.13
N ALA A 45 1.48 10.23 0.00
CA ALA A 45 0.51 11.09 -0.66
C ALA A 45 1.18 11.80 -1.84
N THR A 46 0.43 12.04 -2.92
CA THR A 46 0.88 12.92 -4.00
C THR A 46 -0.32 13.62 -4.64
N ASP A 47 -0.06 14.76 -5.27
CA ASP A 47 -1.07 15.64 -5.84
C ASP A 47 -0.78 15.89 -7.33
N TYR A 48 -1.84 15.95 -8.14
CA TYR A 48 -1.73 16.37 -9.53
C TYR A 48 -2.98 17.16 -9.92
N GLY A 49 -2.87 18.49 -10.03
CA GLY A 49 -4.01 19.35 -10.34
C GLY A 49 -5.15 19.17 -9.34
N MET A 50 -6.31 18.72 -9.82
CA MET A 50 -7.52 18.50 -9.01
C MET A 50 -7.53 17.15 -8.25
N PHE A 51 -6.48 16.34 -8.37
CA PHE A 51 -6.40 14.99 -7.82
C PHE A 51 -5.51 14.92 -6.59
N ARG A 52 -6.00 14.26 -5.54
CA ARG A 52 -5.24 13.76 -4.40
C ARG A 52 -5.16 12.24 -4.50
N PHE A 53 -3.95 11.69 -4.41
CA PHE A 53 -3.70 10.26 -4.34
C PHE A 53 -3.16 9.89 -2.96
N CYS A 54 -3.78 8.89 -2.33
CA CYS A 54 -3.28 8.26 -1.11
C CYS A 54 -2.88 6.82 -1.45
N ILE A 55 -1.58 6.54 -1.43
CA ILE A 55 -1.00 5.25 -1.84
C ILE A 55 -0.68 4.45 -0.59
N ALA A 56 -1.28 3.27 -0.46
CA ALA A 56 -0.99 2.29 0.58
C ALA A 56 0.06 1.26 0.11
N HIS A 57 0.69 0.61 1.08
CA HIS A 57 1.54 -0.56 0.91
C HIS A 57 0.87 -1.75 1.57
N THR A 58 0.32 -2.64 0.75
CA THR A 58 -0.47 -3.79 1.23
C THR A 58 0.37 -4.89 1.87
N GLU A 59 1.68 -4.83 1.73
CA GLU A 59 2.59 -5.82 2.33
C GLU A 59 3.02 -5.43 3.75
N GLU A 60 2.46 -4.33 4.29
CA GLU A 60 2.61 -3.84 5.65
C GLU A 60 1.21 -3.65 6.27
N ASP A 61 1.06 -3.79 7.59
CA ASP A 61 -0.26 -3.83 8.24
C ASP A 61 -1.04 -2.50 8.09
N TRP A 62 -2.23 -2.55 7.49
CA TRP A 62 -3.11 -1.39 7.24
C TRP A 62 -4.29 -1.26 8.22
N ARG A 63 -4.41 -2.15 9.22
CA ARG A 63 -5.57 -2.18 10.12
C ARG A 63 -5.61 -0.99 11.09
N PRO A 64 -6.79 -0.66 11.66
CA PRO A 64 -6.90 0.42 12.64
C PRO A 64 -5.87 0.31 13.78
N GLY A 65 -5.18 1.41 14.06
CA GLY A 65 -4.14 1.50 15.09
C GLY A 65 -2.70 1.43 14.56
N THR A 66 -2.48 0.96 13.32
CA THR A 66 -1.14 0.91 12.73
C THR A 66 -0.65 2.28 12.27
N GLU A 67 0.65 2.40 12.02
CA GLU A 67 1.23 3.63 11.45
C GLU A 67 0.67 3.94 10.07
N GLN A 68 0.52 2.90 9.23
CA GLN A 68 -0.04 3.05 7.90
C GLN A 68 -1.50 3.54 7.96
N TYR A 69 -2.33 3.02 8.87
CA TYR A 69 -3.71 3.49 9.01
C TYR A 69 -3.77 4.98 9.41
N LYS A 70 -2.91 5.40 10.34
CA LYS A 70 -2.81 6.83 10.73
C LYS A 70 -2.37 7.71 9.57
N PHE A 71 -1.42 7.24 8.76
CA PHE A 71 -1.03 7.92 7.52
C PHE A 71 -2.20 8.03 6.54
N ILE A 72 -2.93 6.94 6.30
CA ILE A 72 -4.08 6.93 5.38
C ILE A 72 -5.15 7.92 5.87
N GLU A 73 -5.51 7.89 7.14
CA GLU A 73 -6.46 8.83 7.74
C GLU A 73 -6.01 10.28 7.53
N HIS A 74 -4.74 10.59 7.82
CA HIS A 74 -4.18 11.93 7.62
C HIS A 74 -4.17 12.37 6.15
N CYS A 75 -3.83 11.48 5.23
CA CYS A 75 -3.81 11.76 3.79
C CYS A 75 -5.22 12.11 3.27
N LEU A 76 -6.22 11.34 3.69
CA LEU A 76 -7.62 11.50 3.30
C LEU A 76 -8.28 12.71 3.97
N SER A 77 -7.90 13.06 5.22
CA SER A 77 -8.53 14.15 5.97
C SER A 77 -7.95 15.53 5.66
N SER A 78 -6.73 15.60 5.14
CA SER A 78 -6.00 16.87 4.90
C SER A 78 -6.31 17.55 3.55
N VAL A 79 -7.01 16.88 2.64
CA VAL A 79 -7.31 17.43 1.31
C VAL A 79 -8.43 18.47 1.35
N ASP A 80 -8.21 19.64 0.75
CA ASP A 80 -9.26 20.61 0.49
C ASP A 80 -10.10 20.16 -0.72
N ARG A 81 -11.29 19.63 -0.46
CA ARG A 81 -12.17 19.06 -1.49
C ARG A 81 -12.78 20.10 -2.44
N GLN A 82 -12.77 21.38 -2.10
CA GLN A 82 -13.19 22.43 -3.04
C GLN A 82 -12.13 22.63 -4.13
N LYS A 83 -10.84 22.58 -3.76
CA LYS A 83 -9.71 22.76 -4.69
C LYS A 83 -9.31 21.47 -5.39
N GLN A 84 -9.35 20.34 -4.67
CA GLN A 84 -9.00 19.00 -5.16
C GLN A 84 -10.19 18.05 -4.96
N PRO A 85 -11.21 18.11 -5.82
CA PRO A 85 -12.42 17.30 -5.67
C PRO A 85 -12.20 15.79 -5.84
N TRP A 86 -11.19 15.38 -6.61
CA TRP A 86 -10.93 13.98 -6.94
C TRP A 86 -10.00 13.33 -5.93
N LEU A 87 -10.55 12.52 -5.03
CA LEU A 87 -9.82 11.79 -4.00
C LEU A 87 -9.70 10.31 -4.39
N ILE A 88 -8.47 9.85 -4.60
CA ILE A 88 -8.17 8.51 -5.14
C ILE A 88 -7.33 7.74 -4.11
N PHE A 89 -7.78 6.53 -3.78
CA PHE A 89 -7.02 5.58 -2.96
C PHE A 89 -6.44 4.50 -3.86
N LEU A 90 -5.16 4.17 -3.66
CA LEU A 90 -4.44 3.15 -4.45
C LEU A 90 -3.77 2.15 -3.49
N ALA A 91 -3.89 0.88 -3.82
CA ALA A 91 -3.30 -0.25 -3.11
C ALA A 91 -3.01 -1.36 -4.12
N HIS A 92 -2.04 -2.25 -3.83
CA HIS A 92 -1.71 -3.38 -4.70
C HIS A 92 -2.67 -4.54 -4.50
N ARG A 93 -2.65 -5.18 -3.33
CA ARG A 93 -3.64 -6.20 -2.96
C ARG A 93 -5.04 -5.60 -2.87
N VAL A 94 -6.06 -6.43 -3.09
CA VAL A 94 -7.45 -5.95 -3.10
C VAL A 94 -7.96 -5.72 -1.68
N LEU A 95 -7.88 -4.47 -1.21
CA LEU A 95 -8.52 -4.03 0.04
C LEU A 95 -10.00 -3.64 -0.13
N GLY A 96 -10.49 -3.62 -1.37
CA GLY A 96 -11.88 -3.33 -1.71
C GLY A 96 -12.67 -4.62 -1.97
N TYR A 97 -13.08 -4.80 -3.22
CA TYR A 97 -13.91 -5.94 -3.64
C TYR A 97 -13.35 -6.53 -4.93
N SER A 98 -13.28 -7.86 -5.01
CA SER A 98 -12.91 -8.60 -6.21
C SER A 98 -13.69 -9.90 -6.27
N SER A 99 -14.11 -10.27 -7.48
CA SER A 99 -14.72 -11.58 -7.77
C SER A 99 -13.68 -12.60 -8.26
N ASN A 100 -12.38 -12.34 -8.02
CA ASN A 100 -11.34 -13.31 -8.31
C ASN A 100 -11.60 -14.58 -7.49
N SER A 101 -11.66 -15.72 -8.18
CA SER A 101 -11.96 -17.01 -7.58
C SER A 101 -11.01 -17.39 -6.46
N TYR A 102 -9.75 -16.93 -6.52
CA TYR A 102 -8.74 -17.21 -5.50
C TYR A 102 -9.18 -16.74 -4.11
N TYR A 103 -9.66 -15.51 -3.98
CA TYR A 103 -10.22 -14.98 -2.71
C TYR A 103 -11.47 -15.72 -2.25
N GLY A 104 -12.21 -16.35 -3.17
CA GLY A 104 -13.37 -17.17 -2.84
C GLY A 104 -13.01 -18.56 -2.31
N PHE A 105 -11.85 -19.10 -2.68
CA PHE A 105 -11.38 -20.42 -2.25
C PHE A 105 -10.52 -20.35 -0.98
N GLU A 106 -9.54 -19.44 -0.98
CA GLU A 106 -8.53 -19.33 0.08
C GLU A 106 -8.96 -18.31 1.16
N GLY A 107 -9.84 -17.37 0.82
CA GLY A 107 -10.32 -16.32 1.72
C GLY A 107 -9.68 -14.96 1.45
N THR A 108 -10.30 -13.91 2.00
CA THR A 108 -9.99 -12.50 1.66
C THR A 108 -8.63 -12.01 2.16
N PHE A 109 -7.88 -12.83 2.88
CA PHE A 109 -6.59 -12.49 3.47
C PHE A 109 -5.47 -13.46 3.09
N GLU A 110 -5.69 -14.38 2.14
CA GLU A 110 -4.71 -15.43 1.81
C GLU A 110 -3.80 -15.12 0.63
N GLU A 111 -3.98 -13.97 -0.01
CA GLU A 111 -3.05 -13.52 -1.03
C GLU A 111 -1.73 -13.09 -0.37
#